data_AF-A0A838Q6E1-F1
#
_entry.id   AF-A0A838Q6E1-F1
#
_cell.length_a   1.000
_cell.length_b   1.000
_cell.length_c   1.000
_cell.angle_alpha   90.00
_cell.angle_beta   90.00
_cell.angle_gamma   90.00
#
_symmetry.space_group_name_H-M   'P 1'
#
loop_
_entity.id
_entity.type
_entity.pdbx_description
1 polymer ?
#
loop_
_entity_poly.entity_id
_entity_poly.type
_entity_poly.pdbx_seq_one_letter_code
_entity_poly.pdbx_strand_id
1 'polypeptide(L)' 'MSLLRGVFWFALFVFFAFCFVVLFEHGPSDFSNGFKTEFQKAKSFATQAAKPAKTD' A
#
# COMPACT_ATOMS: atom_id res chain seq x y z
N MET A 1 -6.83 10.18 22.65
CA MET A 1 -5.39 10.13 22.96
C MET A 1 -4.76 8.78 22.63
N SER A 2 -5.27 7.64 23.12
CA SER A 2 -4.69 6.31 22.84
C SER A 2 -5.02 5.75 21.44
N LEU A 3 -6.28 5.86 20.99
CA LEU A 3 -6.74 5.33 19.69
C LEU A 3 -6.03 5.97 18.48
N LEU A 4 -5.87 7.29 18.49
CA LEU A 4 -5.21 8.04 17.43
C LEU A 4 -3.74 7.63 17.27
N ARG A 5 -3.09 7.30 18.40
CA ARG A 5 -1.73 6.79 18.44
C ARG A 5 -1.62 5.36 17.90
N GLY A 6 -2.61 4.52 18.18
CA GLY A 6 -2.73 3.17 17.60
C GLY A 6 -2.93 3.21 16.08
N VAL A 7 -3.86 4.03 15.59
CA VAL A 7 -4.11 4.19 14.14
C VAL A 7 -2.88 4.74 13.42
N PHE A 8 -2.21 5.74 14.01
CA PHE A 8 -0.97 6.28 13.48
C PHE A 8 0.13 5.21 13.36
N TRP A 9 0.32 4.42 14.42
CA TRP A 9 1.33 3.36 14.43
C TRP A 9 1.00 2.24 13.46
N PHE A 10 -0.29 1.90 13.32
CA PHE A 10 -0.75 0.90 12.36
C PHE A 10 -0.55 1.38 10.92
N ALA A 11 -0.87 2.65 10.62
CA ALA A 11 -0.62 3.23 9.31
C ALA A 11 0.89 3.25 8.96
N LEU A 12 1.75 3.62 9.91
CA LEU A 12 3.20 3.54 9.75
C LEU A 12 3.66 2.10 9.52
N PHE A 13 3.12 1.15 10.27
CA PHE A 13 3.46 -0.26 10.11
C PHE A 13 3.14 -0.76 8.70
N VAL A 14 1.93 -0.47 8.20
CA VAL A 14 1.52 -0.85 6.83
C VAL A 14 2.38 -0.15 5.78
N PHE A 15 2.67 1.15 5.96
CA PHE A 15 3.52 1.90 5.06
C PHE A 15 4.94 1.33 4.99
N PHE A 16 5.55 1.06 6.15
CA PHE A 16 6.88 0.44 6.20
C PHE A 16 6.86 -0.97 5.61
N ALA A 17 5.87 -1.79 5.93
CA ALA A 17 5.74 -3.13 5.35
C ALA A 17 5.65 -3.07 3.82
N PHE A 18 4.88 -2.13 3.27
CA PHE A 18 4.79 -1.91 1.84
C PHE A 18 6.13 -1.48 1.23
N CYS A 19 6.83 -0.53 1.87
CA CYS A 19 8.17 -0.13 1.46
C CYS A 19 9.17 -1.31 1.50
N PHE A 20 9.11 -2.16 2.52
CA PHE A 20 9.96 -3.35 2.59
C PHE A 20 9.70 -4.30 1.43
N VAL A 21 8.43 -4.58 1.11
CA VAL A 21 8.06 -5.44 -0.02
C VAL A 21 8.59 -4.86 -1.34
N VAL A 22 8.33 -3.57 -1.60
CA VAL A 22 8.84 -2.91 -2.82
C VAL A 22 10.37 -2.96 -2.89
N LEU A 23 11.05 -2.78 -1.75
CA LEU A 23 12.52 -2.82 -1.69
C LEU A 23 13.09 -4.24 -1.86
N PHE A 24 12.38 -5.27 -1.41
CA PHE A 24 12.72 -6.67 -1.70
C PHE A 24 12.50 -7.04 -3.17
N GLU A 25 11.43 -6.52 -3.78
CA GLU A 25 11.00 -6.91 -5.12
C GLU A 25 11.72 -6.14 -6.24
N HIS A 26 12.03 -4.86 -6.00
CA HIS A 26 12.67 -3.97 -6.98
C HIS A 26 14.10 -3.56 -6.59
N GLY A 27 14.52 -3.82 -5.36
CA GLY A 27 15.83 -3.39 -4.85
C GLY A 27 15.89 -1.88 -4.55
N PRO A 28 16.97 -1.42 -3.87
CA PRO A 28 17.15 -0.01 -3.52
C PRO A 28 17.38 0.90 -4.74
N SER A 29 17.93 0.36 -5.83
CA SER A 29 18.24 1.12 -7.06
C SER A 29 16.98 1.59 -7.80
N ASP A 30 15.94 0.76 -7.83
CA ASP A 30 14.69 1.03 -8.57
C ASP A 30 13.49 1.26 -7.65
N PHE A 31 13.73 1.48 -6.35
CA PHE A 31 12.69 1.63 -5.33
C PHE A 31 11.62 2.68 -5.70
N SER A 32 12.02 3.83 -6.24
CA SER A 32 11.08 4.91 -6.62
C SER A 32 10.16 4.50 -7.79
N ASN A 33 10.70 3.77 -8.76
CA ASN A 33 9.92 3.25 -9.89
C ASN A 33 9.03 2.07 -9.48
N GLY A 34 9.55 1.16 -8.65
CA GLY A 34 8.79 0.07 -8.06
C GLY A 34 7.65 0.56 -7.18
N PHE A 35 7.89 1.57 -6.34
CA PHE A 35 6.87 2.16 -5.48
C PHE A 35 5.72 2.77 -6.29
N LYS A 36 6.01 3.48 -7.38
CA LYS A 36 4.98 4.04 -8.27
C LYS A 36 4.15 2.94 -8.96
N THR A 37 4.81 1.89 -9.43
CA THR A 37 4.15 0.75 -10.10
C THR A 37 3.24 -0.01 -9.13
N GLU A 38 3.75 -0.34 -7.94
CA GLU A 38 2.99 -1.04 -6.92
C GLU A 38 1.89 -0.15 -6.33
N PHE A 39 2.12 1.16 -6.20
CA PHE A 39 1.08 2.09 -5.78
C PHE A 39 -0.04 2.23 -6.82
N GLN A 40 0.29 2.24 -8.11
CA GLN A 40 -0.70 2.20 -9.21
C GLN A 40 -1.53 0.93 -9.16
N LYS A 41 -0.91 -0.24 -8.96
CA LYS A 41 -1.61 -1.52 -8.78
C LYS A 41 -2.49 -1.50 -7.53
N ALA A 42 -1.95 -1.11 -6.38
CA ALA A 42 -2.70 -1.01 -5.13
C ALA A 42 -3.90 -0.06 -5.25
N LYS A 43 -3.74 1.08 -5.93
CA LYS A 43 -4.83 2.02 -6.23
C LYS A 43 -5.87 1.39 -7.15
N SER A 44 -5.46 0.66 -8.19
CA SER A 44 -6.38 -0.07 -9.07
C SER A 44 -7.17 -1.14 -8.31
N PHE A 45 -6.50 -1.90 -7.45
CA PHE A 45 -7.14 -2.89 -6.57
C PHE A 45 -8.10 -2.24 -5.59
N ALA A 46 -7.71 -1.14 -4.93
CA ALA A 46 -8.60 -0.42 -4.02
C ALA A 46 -9.83 0.15 -4.75
N THR A 47 -9.64 0.65 -5.98
CA THR A 47 -10.74 1.17 -6.80
C THR A 47 -11.66 0.04 -7.30
N GLN A 48 -11.10 -1.12 -7.62
CA GLN A 48 -11.87 -2.32 -7.98
C GLN A 48 -12.61 -2.90 -6.78
N ALA A 49 -11.99 -2.97 -5.60
CA ALA A 49 -12.62 -3.41 -4.35
C ALA A 49 -13.69 -2.43 -3.87
N ALA A 50 -13.54 -1.13 -4.16
CA ALA A 50 -14.56 -0.11 -3.92
C ALA A 50 -15.69 -0.12 -4.96
N LYS A 51 -15.52 -0.82 -6.09
CA LYS A 51 -16.61 -1.07 -7.01
C LYS A 51 -17.45 -2.20 -6.40
N PRO A 52 -18.72 -1.95 -6.02
CA PRO A 52 -19.58 -3.04 -5.56
C PRO A 52 -19.61 -4.08 -6.68
N ALA A 53 -19.42 -5.35 -6.30
CA ALA A 53 -19.64 -6.47 -7.19
C ALA A 53 -20.95 -6.21 -7.93
N LYS A 54 -20.90 -6.13 -9.25
CA LYS A 54 -22.11 -6.23 -10.05
C LYS A 54 -22.67 -7.61 -9.75
N THR A 55 -23.71 -7.65 -8.93
CA THR A 55 -24.65 -8.76 -8.86
C THR A 55 -25.37 -8.75 -10.21
N ASP A 56 -24.83 -9.50 -11.17
CA ASP A 56 -25.57 -9.98 -12.34
C ASP A 56 -26.05 -11.41 -12.04
#